data_AF-A0A1Z4N0Z8-F1
#
_entry.id   AF-A0A1Z4N0Z8-F1
#
_cell.length_a   1.000
_cell.length_b   1.000
_cell.length_c   1.000
_cell.angle_alpha   90.00
_cell.angle_beta   90.00
_cell.angle_gamma   90.00
#
_symmetry.space_group_name_H-M   'P 1'
#
loop_
_entity.id
_entity.type
_entity.pdbx_description
1 polymer ?
#
loop_
_entity_poly.entity_id
_entity_poly.type
_entity_poly.pdbx_seq_one_letter_code
_entity_poly.pdbx_strand_id
1 'polypeptide(L)'
;MPFVQPMTMMEFFQKSEGVWFTQRSVHHFDAVADQSGESKLYVQVITLDDPRVKTICESQGIDPASAKGGASFMWQEHDDDREPDPDRAAVLVDVPDDETGRSGKLLRNQGYVERIPVVSRYWFGQDGILTIDTEYETNQGQERCWFMTDDFRVRVSTVRMMNGVYLMTYCSERRYLTEANLAQMVQQNLSRVSS
;
A
#
# COMPACT_ATOMS: atom_id res chain seq x y z
N MET A 1 -19.93 -12.86 6.71
CA MET A 1 -19.31 -13.41 5.48
C MET A 1 -17.91 -13.87 5.81
N PRO A 2 -17.39 -14.93 5.19
CA PRO A 2 -16.01 -15.34 5.34
C PRO A 2 -15.08 -14.22 4.83
N PHE A 3 -13.94 -14.06 5.50
CA PHE A 3 -12.90 -13.12 5.07
C PHE A 3 -12.39 -13.53 3.68
N VAL A 4 -12.43 -12.59 2.74
CA VAL A 4 -11.95 -12.78 1.36
C VAL A 4 -10.69 -11.94 1.17
N GLN A 5 -9.63 -12.62 0.72
CA GLN A 5 -8.38 -11.97 0.35
C GLN A 5 -8.55 -11.23 -1.00
N PRO A 6 -7.99 -10.02 -1.14
CA PRO A 6 -7.93 -9.37 -2.44
C PRO A 6 -6.98 -10.14 -3.37
N MET A 7 -7.38 -10.34 -4.62
CA MET A 7 -6.62 -11.09 -5.62
C MET A 7 -6.24 -10.26 -6.84
N THR A 8 -6.67 -8.99 -6.87
CA THR A 8 -6.26 -7.97 -7.84
C THR A 8 -5.81 -6.71 -7.13
N MET A 9 -5.04 -5.87 -7.81
CA MET A 9 -4.53 -4.63 -7.21
C MET A 9 -5.65 -3.65 -6.86
N MET A 10 -6.68 -3.52 -7.71
CA MET A 10 -7.84 -2.68 -7.40
C MET A 10 -8.65 -3.19 -6.20
N GLU A 11 -8.87 -4.50 -6.06
CA GLU A 11 -9.49 -5.07 -4.85
C GLU A 11 -8.64 -4.79 -3.61
N PHE A 12 -7.31 -4.89 -3.73
CA PHE A 12 -6.39 -4.57 -2.65
C PHE A 12 -6.48 -3.09 -2.25
N PHE A 13 -6.56 -2.18 -3.21
CA PHE A 13 -6.77 -0.74 -2.96
C PHE A 13 -8.11 -0.45 -2.30
N GLN A 14 -9.20 -1.04 -2.79
CA GLN A 14 -10.54 -0.91 -2.20
C GLN A 14 -10.55 -1.42 -0.76
N LYS A 15 -9.96 -2.59 -0.51
CA LYS A 15 -9.83 -3.13 0.85
C LYS A 15 -8.90 -2.29 1.72
N SER A 16 -7.97 -1.55 1.12
CA SER A 16 -7.05 -0.65 1.81
C SER A 16 -7.65 0.72 2.10
N GLU A 17 -8.72 1.13 1.44
CA GLU A 17 -9.30 2.48 1.56
C GLU A 17 -9.71 2.81 3.00
N GLY A 18 -9.36 4.01 3.45
CA GLY A 18 -9.60 4.50 4.82
C GLY A 18 -8.30 4.88 5.54
N VAL A 19 -8.40 5.02 6.86
CA VAL A 19 -7.27 5.45 7.71
C VAL A 19 -6.75 4.26 8.52
N TRP A 20 -5.43 4.12 8.59
CA TRP A 20 -4.73 3.05 9.28
C TRP A 20 -3.76 3.60 10.30
N PHE A 21 -3.77 3.06 11.50
CA PHE A 21 -2.69 3.19 12.45
C PHE A 21 -1.58 2.19 12.07
N THR A 22 -0.38 2.69 11.83
CA THR A 22 0.79 1.91 11.42
C THR A 22 1.83 1.96 12.51
N GLN A 23 2.25 0.80 13.01
CA GLN A 23 3.48 0.65 13.78
C GLN A 23 4.53 0.05 12.86
N ARG A 24 5.67 0.73 12.74
CA ARG A 24 6.76 0.37 11.85
C ARG A 24 8.02 0.10 12.66
N SER A 25 8.69 -1.00 12.35
CA SER A 25 10.03 -1.34 12.83
C SER A 25 10.96 -1.51 11.64
N VAL A 26 12.14 -0.92 11.71
CA VAL A 26 13.20 -1.04 10.71
C VAL A 26 14.41 -1.66 11.38
N HIS A 27 14.88 -2.74 10.78
CA HIS A 27 16.10 -3.42 11.17
C HIS A 27 17.19 -3.11 10.15
N HIS A 28 18.29 -2.58 10.66
CA HIS A 28 19.47 -2.26 9.87
C HIS A 28 20.49 -3.40 10.03
N PHE A 29 21.00 -3.90 8.91
CA PHE A 29 22.07 -4.91 8.91
C PHE A 29 23.45 -4.32 8.66
N ASP A 30 23.56 -2.99 8.74
CA ASP A 30 24.79 -2.23 8.80
C ASP A 30 25.07 -1.76 10.24
N ALA A 31 25.83 -0.68 10.42
CA ALA A 31 26.16 -0.14 11.74
C ALA A 31 25.09 0.84 12.29
N VAL A 32 24.03 1.12 11.54
CA VAL A 32 22.94 1.99 11.97
C VAL A 32 22.05 1.25 12.97
N ALA A 33 21.55 1.96 13.98
CA ALA A 33 20.65 1.36 14.96
C ALA A 33 19.26 1.13 14.36
N ASP A 34 18.58 0.11 14.88
CA ASP A 34 17.17 -0.16 14.58
C ASP A 34 16.28 1.04 14.93
N GLN A 35 15.21 1.20 14.16
CA GLN A 35 14.27 2.31 14.30
C GLN A 35 12.85 1.78 14.47
N SER A 36 12.04 2.48 15.25
CA SER A 36 10.60 2.24 15.33
C SER A 36 9.84 3.55 15.31
N GLY A 37 8.61 3.51 14.80
CA GLY A 37 7.75 4.68 14.81
C GLY A 37 6.28 4.35 14.55
N GLU A 38 5.42 5.27 14.94
CA GLU A 38 3.97 5.17 14.79
C GLU A 38 3.46 6.26 13.86
N SER A 39 2.42 5.95 13.09
CA SER A 39 1.89 6.87 12.10
C SER A 39 0.45 6.58 11.69
N LYS A 40 -0.16 7.56 11.06
CA LYS A 40 -1.44 7.43 10.35
C LYS A 40 -1.17 7.32 8.85
N LEU A 41 -1.75 6.32 8.22
CA LEU A 41 -1.74 6.14 6.77
C LEU A 41 -3.17 6.33 6.25
N TYR A 42 -3.33 7.30 5.36
CA TYR A 42 -4.58 7.62 4.69
C TYR A 42 -4.52 7.03 3.28
N VAL A 43 -5.51 6.21 2.97
CA VAL A 43 -5.63 5.56 1.66
C VAL A 43 -6.96 5.94 1.04
N GLN A 44 -6.91 6.42 -0.19
CA GLN A 44 -8.12 6.74 -0.97
C GLN A 44 -8.02 6.07 -2.34
N VAL A 45 -9.08 5.37 -2.76
CA VAL A 45 -9.12 4.80 -4.11
C VAL A 45 -9.27 5.92 -5.12
N ILE A 46 -8.56 5.80 -6.25
CA ILE A 46 -8.75 6.66 -7.41
C ILE A 46 -9.27 5.83 -8.57
N THR A 47 -10.27 6.37 -9.26
CA THR A 47 -10.87 5.73 -10.43
C THR A 47 -10.01 5.94 -11.66
N LEU A 48 -10.27 5.17 -12.72
CA LEU A 48 -9.61 5.32 -14.01
C LEU A 48 -9.75 6.74 -14.59
N ASP A 49 -10.88 7.41 -14.33
CA ASP A 49 -11.19 8.74 -14.85
C ASP A 49 -10.46 9.88 -14.11
N ASP A 50 -9.74 9.56 -13.02
CA ASP A 50 -8.97 10.57 -12.28
C ASP A 50 -7.81 11.09 -13.17
N PRO A 51 -7.69 12.42 -13.38
CA PRO A 51 -6.64 13.01 -14.20
C PRO A 51 -5.20 12.61 -13.79
N ARG A 52 -4.98 12.26 -12.51
CA ARG A 52 -3.69 11.80 -12.02
C ARG A 52 -3.29 10.45 -12.62
N VAL A 53 -4.24 9.56 -12.88
CA VAL A 53 -3.99 8.25 -13.53
C VAL A 53 -3.39 8.49 -14.91
N LYS A 54 -4.08 9.29 -15.74
CA LYS A 54 -3.61 9.63 -17.08
C LYS A 54 -2.23 10.29 -17.05
N THR A 55 -2.05 11.28 -16.18
CA THR A 55 -0.78 12.03 -16.06
C THR A 55 0.39 11.10 -15.71
N ILE A 56 0.19 10.19 -14.75
CA ILE A 56 1.24 9.26 -14.31
C ILE A 56 1.58 8.28 -15.43
N CYS A 57 0.57 7.68 -16.08
CA CYS A 57 0.76 6.78 -17.21
C CYS A 57 1.57 7.44 -18.34
N GLU A 58 1.15 8.63 -18.78
CA GLU A 58 1.81 9.37 -19.85
C GLU A 58 3.26 9.74 -19.50
N SER A 59 3.52 10.17 -18.25
CA SER A 59 4.87 10.51 -17.79
C SER A 59 5.85 9.33 -17.81
N GLN A 60 5.33 8.10 -17.77
CA GLN A 60 6.11 6.86 -17.75
C GLN A 60 6.01 6.08 -19.07
N GLY A 61 5.45 6.70 -20.13
CA GLY A 61 5.35 6.11 -21.46
C GLY A 61 4.39 4.92 -21.55
N ILE A 62 3.39 4.87 -20.67
CA ILE A 62 2.38 3.80 -20.63
C ILE A 62 1.05 4.34 -21.15
N ASP A 63 0.36 3.55 -21.96
CA ASP A 63 -0.97 3.88 -22.46
C ASP A 63 -1.98 3.96 -21.29
N PRO A 64 -2.61 5.12 -21.02
CA PRO A 64 -3.61 5.25 -19.96
C PRO A 64 -4.78 4.25 -20.10
N ALA A 65 -5.10 3.79 -21.31
CA ALA A 65 -6.16 2.81 -21.53
C ALA A 65 -5.84 1.42 -20.94
N SER A 66 -4.57 1.14 -20.65
CA SER A 66 -4.14 -0.10 -20.00
C SER A 66 -4.30 -0.11 -18.48
N ALA A 67 -4.56 1.05 -17.86
CA ALA A 67 -4.75 1.17 -16.41
C ALA A 67 -6.16 0.74 -15.97
N LYS A 68 -6.31 0.38 -14.69
CA LYS A 68 -7.61 0.07 -14.06
C LYS A 68 -8.04 1.06 -12.97
N GLY A 69 -7.16 1.99 -12.60
CA GLY A 69 -7.36 2.93 -11.51
C GLY A 69 -6.14 2.94 -10.61
N GLY A 70 -6.32 3.27 -9.33
CA GLY A 70 -5.21 3.38 -8.40
C GLY A 70 -5.62 3.62 -6.96
N ALA A 71 -4.66 4.07 -6.16
CA ALA A 71 -4.94 4.69 -4.88
C ALA A 71 -3.90 5.76 -4.52
N SER A 72 -4.32 6.76 -3.76
CA SER A 72 -3.43 7.70 -3.09
C SER A 72 -3.11 7.22 -1.68
N PHE A 73 -1.86 7.41 -1.27
CA PHE A 73 -1.31 7.00 0.02
C PHE A 73 -0.60 8.20 0.64
N MET A 74 -1.18 8.72 1.72
CA MET A 74 -0.62 9.83 2.47
C MET A 74 -0.26 9.35 3.87
N TRP A 75 0.95 9.68 4.31
CA TRP A 75 1.44 9.37 5.64
C TRP A 75 1.49 10.63 6.51
N GLN A 76 1.24 10.47 7.80
CA GLN A 76 1.34 11.51 8.81
C GLN A 76 1.84 10.89 10.13
N GLU A 77 2.61 11.64 10.92
CA GLU A 77 3.01 11.20 12.26
C GLU A 77 1.76 10.94 13.13
N HIS A 78 1.86 10.02 14.09
CA HIS A 78 0.71 9.64 14.91
C HIS A 78 0.08 10.85 15.63
N ASP A 79 0.93 11.65 16.28
CA ASP A 79 0.56 12.80 17.10
C ASP A 79 0.31 14.09 16.29
N ASP A 80 0.39 14.03 14.96
CA ASP A 80 0.12 15.17 14.10
C ASP A 80 -1.37 15.23 13.76
N ASP A 81 -2.08 16.13 14.43
CA ASP A 81 -3.53 16.33 14.30
C ASP A 81 -3.93 17.38 13.25
N ARG A 82 -2.99 17.84 12.42
CA ARG A 82 -3.32 18.71 11.29
C ARG A 82 -4.16 17.94 10.26
N GLU A 83 -5.00 18.67 9.55
CA GLU A 83 -5.74 18.11 8.42
C GLU A 83 -4.77 17.47 7.40
N PRO A 84 -5.08 16.24 6.92
CA PRO A 84 -4.35 15.59 5.84
C PRO A 84 -4.13 16.52 4.66
N ASP A 85 -2.91 16.55 4.13
CA ASP A 85 -2.52 17.29 2.94
C ASP A 85 -2.42 16.33 1.74
N PRO A 86 -3.47 16.21 0.90
CA PRO A 86 -3.51 15.24 -0.19
C PRO A 86 -2.42 15.47 -1.24
N ASP A 87 -1.85 16.68 -1.32
CA ASP A 87 -0.78 17.01 -2.26
C ASP A 87 0.55 16.33 -1.89
N ARG A 88 0.68 15.85 -0.65
CA ARG A 88 1.82 15.05 -0.17
C ARG A 88 1.62 13.54 -0.38
N ALA A 89 0.49 13.12 -0.94
CA ALA A 89 0.22 11.71 -1.16
C ALA A 89 1.06 11.15 -2.31
N ALA A 90 1.60 9.95 -2.10
CA ALA A 90 2.07 9.12 -3.19
C ALA A 90 0.86 8.53 -3.91
N VAL A 91 0.86 8.57 -5.23
CA VAL A 91 -0.20 7.97 -6.06
C VAL A 91 0.36 6.74 -6.74
N LEU A 92 -0.38 5.65 -6.59
CA LEU A 92 -0.12 4.36 -7.21
C LEU A 92 -1.19 4.07 -8.26
N VAL A 93 -0.77 3.66 -9.46
CA VAL A 93 -1.67 3.31 -10.58
C VAL A 93 -1.47 1.85 -10.96
N ASP A 94 -2.57 1.12 -11.05
CA ASP A 94 -2.61 -0.27 -11.46
C ASP A 94 -2.65 -0.40 -12.98
N VAL A 95 -1.70 -1.16 -13.54
CA VAL A 95 -1.64 -1.55 -14.95
C VAL A 95 -1.45 -3.06 -15.03
N PRO A 96 -2.55 -3.84 -15.10
CA PRO A 96 -2.50 -5.30 -15.20
C PRO A 96 -1.81 -5.82 -16.46
N ASP A 97 -1.21 -7.00 -16.38
CA ASP A 97 -0.65 -7.70 -17.54
C ASP A 97 -1.75 -8.33 -18.43
N ASP A 98 -2.86 -8.75 -17.82
CA ASP A 98 -3.96 -9.47 -18.47
C ASP A 98 -5.31 -9.24 -17.76
N GLU A 99 -6.36 -9.87 -18.29
CA GLU A 99 -7.73 -9.76 -17.76
C GLU A 99 -7.91 -10.35 -16.35
N THR A 100 -6.99 -11.21 -15.88
CA THR A 100 -7.07 -11.80 -14.54
C THR A 100 -6.71 -10.79 -13.45
N GLY A 101 -5.92 -9.76 -13.78
CA GLY A 101 -5.53 -8.72 -12.82
C GLY A 101 -4.60 -9.19 -11.69
N ARG A 102 -4.06 -10.42 -11.78
CA ARG A 102 -3.25 -11.02 -10.70
C ARG A 102 -1.80 -10.57 -10.68
N SER A 103 -1.30 -10.03 -11.79
CA SER A 103 0.03 -9.43 -11.90
C SER A 103 -0.01 -8.24 -12.84
N GLY A 104 0.99 -7.37 -12.70
CA GLY A 104 1.05 -6.19 -13.53
C GLY A 104 2.20 -5.27 -13.17
N LYS A 105 2.12 -4.06 -13.71
CA LYS A 105 2.96 -2.93 -13.34
C LYS A 105 2.22 -2.05 -12.33
N LEU A 106 2.96 -1.55 -11.37
CA LEU A 106 2.47 -0.58 -10.40
C LEU A 106 3.24 0.72 -10.62
N LEU A 107 2.57 1.73 -11.16
CA LEU A 107 3.21 3.02 -11.47
C LEU A 107 3.12 3.92 -10.25
N ARG A 108 4.23 4.57 -9.91
CA ARG A 108 4.29 5.46 -8.75
C ARG A 108 4.76 6.84 -9.17
N ASN A 109 4.05 7.88 -8.75
CA ASN A 109 4.43 9.27 -9.04
C ASN A 109 5.72 9.71 -8.31
N GLN A 110 5.99 9.16 -7.12
CA GLN A 110 7.20 9.42 -6.32
C GLN A 110 7.63 8.13 -5.60
N GLY A 111 8.81 7.59 -5.94
CA GLY A 111 9.38 6.38 -5.32
C GLY A 111 9.63 6.50 -3.82
N TYR A 112 9.54 5.39 -3.08
CA TYR A 112 9.71 5.40 -1.61
C TYR A 112 11.13 5.77 -1.17
N VAL A 113 12.14 5.25 -1.89
CA VAL A 113 13.56 5.39 -1.55
C VAL A 113 14.14 6.63 -2.22
N GLU A 114 14.03 6.72 -3.54
CA GLU A 114 14.74 7.73 -4.34
C GLU A 114 13.87 8.93 -4.75
N ARG A 115 12.57 8.95 -4.39
CA ARG A 115 11.59 10.00 -4.76
C ARG A 115 11.47 10.27 -6.27
N ILE A 116 11.97 9.38 -7.12
CA ILE A 116 11.80 9.39 -8.57
C ILE A 116 10.59 8.54 -8.97
N PRO A 117 9.90 8.86 -10.09
CA PRO A 117 8.91 7.95 -10.66
C PRO A 117 9.49 6.56 -10.85
N VAL A 118 8.75 5.53 -10.45
CA VAL A 118 9.21 4.14 -10.57
C VAL A 118 8.07 3.25 -11.05
N VAL A 119 8.44 2.31 -11.91
CA VAL A 119 7.58 1.23 -12.39
C VAL A 119 7.96 -0.02 -11.63
N SER A 120 7.11 -0.45 -10.70
CA SER A 120 7.30 -1.71 -9.98
C SER A 120 6.56 -2.85 -10.69
N ARG A 121 6.96 -4.09 -10.42
CA ARG A 121 6.22 -5.29 -10.80
C ARG A 121 5.48 -5.83 -9.59
N TYR A 122 4.22 -6.21 -9.77
CA TYR A 122 3.45 -6.82 -8.70
C TYR A 122 2.87 -8.17 -9.12
N TRP A 123 2.60 -9.01 -8.13
CA TRP A 123 1.78 -10.22 -8.30
C TRP A 123 1.11 -10.63 -6.98
N PHE A 124 -0.04 -11.30 -7.10
CA PHE A 124 -0.76 -11.92 -5.99
C PHE A 124 -0.48 -13.42 -5.95
N GLY A 125 0.00 -13.90 -4.80
CA GLY A 125 0.07 -15.33 -4.51
C GLY A 125 -1.34 -15.94 -4.41
N GLN A 126 -1.43 -17.28 -4.52
CA GLN A 126 -2.70 -17.99 -4.33
C GLN A 126 -3.26 -17.85 -2.91
N ASP A 127 -2.41 -17.45 -1.96
CA ASP A 127 -2.70 -17.15 -0.57
C ASP A 127 -3.17 -15.69 -0.33
N GLY A 128 -3.25 -14.88 -1.39
CA GLY A 128 -3.64 -13.47 -1.30
C GLY A 128 -2.52 -12.53 -0.86
N ILE A 129 -1.27 -13.00 -0.79
CA ILE A 129 -0.13 -12.14 -0.48
C ILE A 129 0.25 -11.34 -1.74
N LEU A 130 0.11 -10.03 -1.67
CA LEU A 130 0.64 -9.11 -2.66
C LEU A 130 2.16 -9.02 -2.48
N THR A 131 2.90 -9.23 -3.56
CA THR A 131 4.34 -8.93 -3.64
C THR A 131 4.59 -7.85 -4.68
N ILE A 132 5.44 -6.89 -4.36
CA ILE A 132 5.84 -5.78 -5.21
C ILE A 132 7.36 -5.73 -5.25
N ASP A 133 7.94 -5.92 -6.43
CA ASP A 133 9.36 -5.74 -6.69
C ASP A 133 9.59 -4.39 -7.36
N THR A 134 10.56 -3.65 -6.84
CA THR A 134 10.97 -2.33 -7.33
C THR A 134 12.47 -2.34 -7.57
N GLU A 135 12.87 -2.10 -8.80
CA GLU A 135 14.28 -1.98 -9.18
C GLU A 135 14.68 -0.50 -9.24
N TYR A 136 15.78 -0.18 -8.58
CA TYR A 136 16.47 1.10 -8.69
C TYR A 136 17.85 0.88 -9.32
N GLU A 137 18.56 1.95 -9.68
CA GLU A 137 19.87 1.83 -10.34
C GLU A 137 20.90 1.05 -9.51
N THR A 138 20.85 1.19 -8.18
CA THR A 138 21.87 0.66 -7.27
C THR A 138 21.35 -0.34 -6.24
N ASN A 139 20.03 -0.46 -6.13
CA ASN A 139 19.38 -1.25 -5.10
C ASN A 139 18.05 -1.84 -5.59
N GLN A 140 17.56 -2.84 -4.89
CA GLN A 140 16.29 -3.50 -5.19
C GLN A 140 15.44 -3.55 -3.92
N GLY A 141 14.21 -3.08 -4.02
CA GLY A 141 13.20 -3.17 -2.99
C GLY A 141 12.23 -4.30 -3.28
N GLN A 142 11.91 -5.10 -2.28
CA GLN A 142 10.76 -6.01 -2.32
C GLN A 142 9.85 -5.68 -1.17
N GLU A 143 8.55 -5.53 -1.44
CA GLU A 143 7.50 -5.38 -0.43
C GLU A 143 6.49 -6.52 -0.57
N ARG A 144 6.07 -7.06 0.58
CA ARG A 144 5.00 -8.05 0.68
C ARG A 144 3.95 -7.54 1.64
N CYS A 145 2.69 -7.52 1.22
CA CYS A 145 1.59 -7.00 2.02
C CYS A 145 0.37 -7.92 1.92
N TRP A 146 -0.29 -8.18 3.04
CA TRP A 146 -1.50 -9.01 3.08
C TRP A 146 -2.40 -8.65 4.25
N PHE A 147 -3.68 -8.91 4.06
CA PHE A 147 -4.68 -8.76 5.12
C PHE A 147 -4.72 -10.02 5.98
N MET A 148 -4.72 -9.86 7.30
CA MET A 148 -5.03 -10.94 8.24
C MET A 148 -6.51 -10.94 8.63
N THR A 149 -7.12 -9.76 8.66
CA THR A 149 -8.56 -9.54 8.80
C THR A 149 -8.98 -8.37 7.91
N ASP A 150 -10.26 -8.01 7.88
CA ASP A 150 -10.71 -6.80 7.18
C ASP A 150 -10.10 -5.51 7.76
N ASP A 151 -9.69 -5.56 9.04
CA ASP A 151 -9.25 -4.39 9.80
C ASP A 151 -7.79 -4.46 10.25
N PHE A 152 -7.05 -5.49 9.82
CA PHE A 152 -5.65 -5.69 10.16
C PHE A 152 -4.88 -6.25 8.97
N ARG A 153 -3.77 -5.59 8.61
CA ARG A 153 -2.85 -6.04 7.58
C ARG A 153 -1.40 -5.93 8.03
N VAL A 154 -0.55 -6.73 7.41
CA VAL A 154 0.88 -6.77 7.67
C VAL A 154 1.61 -6.43 6.39
N ARG A 155 2.70 -5.69 6.54
CA ARG A 155 3.59 -5.35 5.44
C ARG A 155 5.02 -5.59 5.85
N VAL A 156 5.76 -6.28 5.01
CA VAL A 156 7.18 -6.54 5.20
C VAL A 156 7.90 -6.07 3.95
N SER A 157 9.00 -5.35 4.11
CA SER A 157 9.83 -4.99 2.98
C SER A 157 11.31 -5.22 3.27
N THR A 158 12.06 -5.38 2.19
CA THR A 158 13.52 -5.48 2.23
C THR A 158 14.10 -4.57 1.18
N VAL A 159 15.28 -4.01 1.46
CA VAL A 159 16.11 -3.34 0.47
C VAL A 159 17.44 -4.08 0.38
N ARG A 160 17.82 -4.42 -0.85
CA ARG A 160 19.01 -5.19 -1.19
C ARG A 160 19.96 -4.37 -2.03
N MET A 161 21.24 -4.41 -1.70
CA MET A 161 22.35 -3.95 -2.53
C MET A 161 23.14 -5.15 -3.08
N MET A 162 24.23 -4.91 -3.81
CA MET A 162 25.07 -5.98 -4.39
C MET A 162 25.61 -6.98 -3.35
N ASN A 163 25.80 -6.56 -2.10
CA ASN A 163 26.32 -7.40 -1.01
C ASN A 163 25.22 -8.10 -0.18
N GLY A 164 23.94 -7.96 -0.54
CA GLY A 164 22.82 -8.61 0.13
C GLY A 164 21.79 -7.63 0.69
N VAL A 165 20.88 -8.16 1.52
CA VAL A 165 19.87 -7.35 2.21
C VAL A 165 20.57 -6.53 3.29
N TYR A 166 20.39 -5.21 3.26
CA TYR A 166 20.97 -4.30 4.25
C TYR A 166 19.91 -3.64 5.14
N LEU A 167 18.64 -3.69 4.72
CA LEU A 167 17.53 -3.09 5.45
C LEU A 167 16.29 -3.97 5.35
N MET A 168 15.61 -4.19 6.47
CA MET A 168 14.29 -4.83 6.54
C MET A 168 13.32 -3.91 7.28
N THR A 169 12.09 -3.79 6.78
CA THR A 169 11.00 -3.09 7.47
C THR A 169 9.86 -4.06 7.75
N TYR A 170 9.29 -3.99 8.94
CA TYR A 170 8.06 -4.66 9.34
C TYR A 170 7.02 -3.60 9.76
N CYS A 171 5.80 -3.74 9.28
CA CYS A 171 4.67 -2.92 9.68
C CYS A 171 3.48 -3.78 10.08
N SER A 172 2.89 -3.45 11.22
CA SER A 172 1.53 -3.88 11.59
C SER A 172 0.59 -2.70 11.43
N GLU A 173 -0.47 -2.89 10.67
CA GLU A 173 -1.38 -1.82 10.27
C GLU A 173 -2.80 -2.22 10.64
N ARG A 174 -3.42 -1.47 11.55
CA ARG A 174 -4.82 -1.67 11.98
C ARG A 174 -5.66 -0.47 11.59
N ARG A 175 -6.96 -0.66 11.36
CA ARG A 175 -7.85 0.48 11.11
C ARG A 175 -7.76 1.50 12.23
N TYR A 176 -7.63 2.77 11.85
CA TYR A 176 -7.68 3.88 12.78
C TYR A 176 -9.15 4.15 13.12
N LEU A 177 -9.53 3.89 14.36
CA LEU A 177 -10.91 4.01 14.81
C LEU A 177 -11.10 5.33 15.55
N THR A 178 -12.00 6.15 15.06
CA THR A 178 -12.63 7.20 15.86
C THR A 178 -13.71 6.56 16.75
N GLU A 179 -14.14 7.26 17.80
CA GLU A 179 -15.25 6.77 18.65
C GLU A 179 -16.51 6.46 17.84
N ALA A 180 -16.82 7.29 16.83
CA ALA A 180 -17.95 7.08 15.93
C ALA A 180 -17.81 5.79 15.11
N ASN A 181 -16.62 5.52 14.55
CA ASN A 181 -16.36 4.31 13.77
C ASN A 181 -16.40 3.05 14.64
N LEU A 182 -15.88 3.15 15.87
CA LEU A 182 -15.91 2.05 16.84
C LEU A 182 -17.36 1.64 17.16
N ALA A 183 -18.24 2.61 17.41
CA ALA A 183 -19.66 2.34 17.68
C ALA A 183 -20.35 1.62 16.51
N GLN A 184 -20.08 2.03 15.27
CA GLN A 184 -20.62 1.40 14.08
C GLN A 184 -20.11 -0.05 13.92
N MET A 185 -18.82 -0.28 14.15
CA MET A 185 -18.22 -1.63 14.07
C MET A 185 -18.78 -2.57 15.13
N VAL A 186 -18.97 -2.08 16.36
CA VAL A 186 -19.62 -2.84 17.44
C VAL A 186 -21.02 -3.26 17.00
N GLN A 187 -21.81 -2.33 16.44
CA GLN A 187 -23.16 -2.63 15.95
C GLN A 187 -23.18 -3.67 14.83
N GLN A 188 -22.24 -3.60 13.88
CA GLN A 188 -22.11 -4.59 12.80
C GLN A 188 -21.67 -5.96 13.31
N ASN A 189 -20.80 -6.03 14.32
CA ASN A 189 -20.41 -7.30 14.92
C ASN A 189 -21.57 -7.94 15.68
N LEU A 190 -22.36 -7.14 16.42
CA LEU A 190 -23.56 -7.63 17.10
C LEU A 190 -24.60 -8.20 16.12
N SER A 191 -24.78 -7.57 14.95
CA SER A 191 -25.70 -8.09 13.93
C SER A 191 -25.20 -9.39 13.29
N ARG A 192 -23.88 -9.53 13.08
CA ARG A 192 -23.27 -10.78 12.60
C ARG A 192 -23.41 -11.96 13.56
N VAL A 193 -23.40 -11.72 14.87
CA VAL A 193 -23.58 -12.77 15.89
C VAL A 193 -25.05 -13.16 16.04
N SER A 194 -25.97 -12.25 15.69
CA SER A 194 -27.42 -12.46 15.80
C SER A 194 -28.06 -13.05 14.52
N SER A 195 -27.26 -13.33 13.48
CA SER A 195 -27.68 -13.91 12.19
C SER A 195 -27.03 -15.26 11.95
#